data_AF-G8H2Q3-F1
#
_entry.id   AF-G8H2Q3-F1
#
_cell.length_a   1.000
_cell.length_b   1.000
_cell.length_c   1.000
_cell.angle_alpha   90.00
_cell.angle_beta   90.00
_cell.angle_gamma   90.00
#
_symmetry.space_group_name_H-M   'P 1'
#
loop_
_entity.id
_entity.type
_entity.pdbx_description
1 polymer ?
#
loop_
_entity_poly.entity_id
_entity_poly.type
_entity_poly.pdbx_seq_one_letter_code
_entity_poly.pdbx_strand_id
1 'polypeptide(L)'
;MATADVQIAQALQACETRFLAALAAGAADQSLADRCEALFATAYKALGASLLRPETIAKLVTFATCVKEVSTLVVRLENATEDVERDFVDRSRALLHPLTYCTRSPPPEPSLDDQAHCAPYREWFRANFTNPYPSAHDKDHLL
;
A
#
# COMPACT_ATOMS: atom_id res chain seq x y z
N MET A 1 49.60 0.84 18.58
CA MET A 1 48.80 1.78 17.78
C MET A 1 47.94 1.06 16.71
N ALA A 2 47.41 -0.13 17.00
CA ALA A 2 46.56 -0.90 16.07
C ALA A 2 45.06 -0.90 16.46
N THR A 3 44.64 0.01 17.35
CA THR A 3 43.32 -0.04 18.01
C THR A 3 42.20 0.58 17.17
N ALA A 4 42.45 1.70 16.50
CA ALA A 4 41.41 2.43 15.76
C ALA A 4 40.87 1.65 14.55
N ASP A 5 41.78 1.05 13.76
CA ASP A 5 41.42 0.22 12.62
C ASP A 5 40.60 -1.02 13.03
N VAL A 6 41.02 -1.72 14.09
CA VAL A 6 40.30 -2.90 14.61
C VAL A 6 38.92 -2.52 15.14
N GLN A 7 38.80 -1.39 15.84
CA GLN A 7 37.52 -0.88 16.33
C GLN A 7 36.57 -0.54 15.17
N ILE A 8 37.06 0.10 14.12
CA ILE A 8 36.25 0.46 12.94
C ILE A 8 35.85 -0.79 12.16
N ALA A 9 36.75 -1.76 12.00
CA ALA A 9 36.45 -3.02 11.34
C ALA A 9 35.36 -3.82 12.10
N GLN A 10 35.43 -3.86 13.44
CA GLN A 10 34.41 -4.49 14.27
C GLN A 10 33.07 -3.75 14.20
N ALA A 11 33.10 -2.42 14.27
CA ALA A 11 31.90 -1.60 14.16
C ALA A 11 31.23 -1.76 12.78
N LEU A 12 32.04 -1.83 11.72
CA LEU A 12 31.57 -2.10 10.36
C LEU A 12 30.87 -3.45 10.25
N GLN A 13 31.50 -4.53 10.73
CA GLN A 13 30.91 -5.86 10.69
C GLN A 13 29.61 -5.94 11.51
N ALA A 14 29.59 -5.32 12.70
CA ALA A 14 28.38 -5.28 13.53
C ALA A 14 27.24 -4.46 12.88
N CYS A 15 27.59 -3.39 12.16
CA CYS A 15 26.64 -2.56 11.43
C CYS A 15 26.09 -3.31 10.21
N GLU A 16 26.96 -3.96 9.43
CA GLU A 16 26.58 -4.77 8.27
C GLU A 16 25.65 -5.92 8.65
N THR A 17 25.98 -6.68 9.70
CA THR A 17 25.15 -7.80 10.17
C THR A 17 23.75 -7.33 10.58
N ARG A 18 23.68 -6.19 11.29
CA ARG A 18 22.39 -5.60 11.67
C ARG A 18 21.62 -5.05 10.48
N PHE A 19 22.32 -4.41 9.54
CA PHE A 19 21.71 -3.88 8.34
C PHE A 19 21.05 -5.00 7.52
N LEU A 20 21.76 -6.10 7.30
CA LEU A 20 21.21 -7.26 6.61
C LEU A 20 20.05 -7.91 7.37
N ALA A 21 20.12 -8.00 8.70
CA ALA A 21 19.03 -8.52 9.51
C ALA A 21 17.77 -7.63 9.45
N ALA A 22 17.96 -6.30 9.48
CA ALA A 22 16.88 -5.32 9.35
C ALA A 22 16.20 -5.41 7.98
N LEU A 23 17.00 -5.56 6.91
CA LEU A 23 16.48 -5.77 5.56
C LEU A 23 15.68 -7.07 5.45
N ALA A 24 16.19 -8.17 6.02
CA ALA A 24 15.48 -9.45 6.00
C ALA A 24 14.16 -9.41 6.80
N ALA A 25 14.12 -8.64 7.88
CA ALA A 25 12.93 -8.46 8.71
C ALA A 25 11.94 -7.42 8.14
N GLY A 26 12.33 -6.64 7.12
CA GLY A 26 11.55 -5.50 6.62
C GLY A 26 11.41 -4.35 7.65
N ALA A 27 12.29 -4.29 8.65
CA ALA A 27 12.25 -3.32 9.73
C ALA A 27 13.36 -2.27 9.54
N ALA A 28 13.07 -1.22 8.78
CA ALA A 28 13.97 -0.08 8.62
C ALA A 28 13.79 0.88 9.81
N ASP A 29 14.52 0.63 10.90
CA ASP A 29 14.49 1.50 12.06
C ASP A 29 15.40 2.73 11.86
N GLN A 30 14.94 3.92 12.27
CA GLN A 30 15.74 5.15 12.31
C GLN A 30 17.07 4.96 13.05
N SER A 31 17.08 4.12 14.09
CA SER A 31 18.28 3.81 14.88
C SER A 31 19.39 3.13 14.07
N LEU A 32 19.06 2.47 12.96
CA LEU A 32 20.03 1.86 12.05
C LEU A 32 20.69 2.93 11.18
N ALA A 33 19.92 3.88 10.67
CA ALA A 33 20.42 5.00 9.88
C ALA A 33 21.41 5.84 10.70
N ASP A 34 21.06 6.19 11.93
CA ASP A 34 21.91 6.97 12.84
C ASP A 34 23.25 6.24 13.12
N ARG A 35 23.22 4.91 13.22
CA ARG A 35 24.42 4.09 13.43
C ARG A 35 25.31 4.04 12.18
N CYS A 36 24.71 3.89 10.99
CA CYS A 36 25.44 3.95 9.74
C CYS A 36 26.13 5.32 9.57
N GLU A 37 25.41 6.41 9.86
CA GLU A 37 25.95 7.77 9.81
C GLU A 37 27.13 7.93 10.78
N ALA A 38 26.97 7.51 12.04
CA ALA A 38 28.04 7.59 13.04
C ALA A 38 29.28 6.77 12.64
N LEU A 39 29.08 5.57 12.05
CA LEU A 39 30.16 4.74 11.54
C LEU A 39 30.90 5.44 10.39
N PHE A 40 30.19 5.95 9.39
CA PHE A 40 30.81 6.61 8.25
C PHE A 40 31.52 7.92 8.65
N ALA A 41 30.95 8.70 9.57
CA ALA A 41 31.59 9.89 10.11
C ALA A 41 32.89 9.55 10.86
N THR A 42 32.88 8.46 11.63
CA THR A 42 34.06 7.99 12.36
C THR A 42 35.13 7.45 11.41
N ALA A 43 34.72 6.66 10.41
CA ALA A 43 35.61 6.14 9.38
C ALA A 43 36.24 7.25 8.54
N TYR A 44 35.49 8.30 8.20
CA TYR A 44 36.00 9.46 7.48
C TYR A 44 37.09 10.20 8.26
N LYS A 45 36.89 10.42 9.56
CA LYS A 45 37.91 11.00 10.44
C LYS A 45 39.16 10.13 10.54
N ALA A 46 38.99 8.81 10.67
CA ALA A 46 40.10 7.87 10.74
C ALA A 46 40.87 7.74 9.41
N LEU A 47 40.17 7.87 8.28
CA LEU A 47 40.77 7.91 6.95
C LEU A 47 41.65 9.16 6.78
N GLY A 48 41.17 10.34 7.19
CA GLY A 48 41.94 11.58 7.14
C GLY A 48 43.20 11.56 8.02
N ALA A 49 43.18 10.75 9.08
CA ALA A 49 44.33 10.52 9.96
C ALA A 49 45.23 9.36 9.52
N SER A 50 44.98 8.73 8.35
CA SER A 50 45.71 7.55 7.85
C SER A 50 45.76 6.38 8.84
N LEU A 51 44.72 6.24 9.66
CA LEU A 51 44.62 5.20 10.70
C LEU A 51 43.99 3.89 10.19
N LEU A 52 43.50 3.87 8.95
CA LEU A 52 42.79 2.75 8.36
C LEU A 52 43.70 1.93 7.44
N ARG A 53 43.60 0.60 7.53
CA ARG A 53 44.24 -0.28 6.57
C ARG A 53 43.49 -0.29 5.24
N PRO A 54 44.19 -0.55 4.11
CA PRO A 54 43.56 -0.68 2.79
C PRO A 54 42.41 -1.71 2.77
N GLU A 55 42.55 -2.81 3.50
CA GLU A 55 41.50 -3.84 3.62
C GLU A 55 40.22 -3.30 4.26
N THR A 56 40.35 -2.54 5.36
CA THR A 56 39.22 -1.93 6.06
C THR A 56 38.54 -0.88 5.18
N ILE A 57 39.32 -0.10 4.44
CA ILE A 57 38.80 0.89 3.49
C ILE A 57 38.00 0.19 2.39
N ALA A 58 38.54 -0.88 1.80
CA ALA A 58 37.84 -1.63 0.76
C ALA A 58 36.48 -2.18 1.27
N LYS A 59 36.46 -2.76 2.47
CA LYS A 59 35.20 -3.24 3.08
C LYS A 59 34.21 -2.11 3.34
N LEU A 60 34.69 -0.96 3.82
CA LEU A 60 33.85 0.21 4.07
C LEU A 60 33.20 0.74 2.79
N VAL A 61 33.96 0.78 1.68
CA VAL A 61 33.44 1.21 0.37
C VAL A 61 32.40 0.23 -0.15
N THR A 62 32.64 -1.08 -0.04
CA THR A 62 31.66 -2.10 -0.44
C THR A 62 30.37 -1.95 0.35
N PHE A 63 30.47 -1.80 1.68
CA PHE A 63 29.29 -1.60 2.53
C PHE A 63 28.54 -0.31 2.20
N ALA A 64 29.24 0.82 2.01
CA ALA A 64 28.63 2.08 1.62
C ALA A 64 27.91 1.99 0.27
N THR A 65 28.47 1.25 -0.68
CA THR A 65 27.86 1.00 -1.99
C THR A 65 26.57 0.20 -1.84
N CYS A 66 26.59 -0.86 -1.04
CA CYS A 66 25.41 -1.66 -0.74
C CYS A 66 24.30 -0.82 -0.09
N VAL A 67 24.64 -0.03 0.95
CA VAL A 67 23.68 0.86 1.62
C VAL A 67 23.06 1.85 0.63
N LYS A 68 23.86 2.45 -0.25
CA LYS A 68 23.37 3.37 -1.29
C LYS A 68 22.40 2.69 -2.26
N GLU A 69 22.76 1.52 -2.78
CA GLU A 69 21.93 0.78 -3.73
C GLU A 69 20.59 0.40 -3.12
N VAL A 70 20.62 -0.20 -1.93
CA VAL A 70 19.41 -0.61 -1.21
C VAL A 70 18.54 0.59 -0.89
N SER A 71 19.11 1.66 -0.35
CA SER A 71 18.33 2.88 -0.04
C SER A 71 17.68 3.47 -1.28
N THR A 72 18.39 3.46 -2.42
CA THR A 72 17.84 3.95 -3.70
C THR A 72 16.68 3.08 -4.17
N LEU A 73 16.78 1.75 -4.02
CA LEU A 73 15.73 0.83 -4.40
C LEU A 73 14.49 0.97 -3.51
N VAL A 74 14.68 1.12 -2.20
CA VAL A 74 13.58 1.34 -1.24
C VAL A 74 12.81 2.61 -1.58
N VAL A 75 13.49 3.73 -1.79
CA VAL A 75 12.84 5.00 -2.18
C VAL A 75 12.08 4.87 -3.50
N ARG A 76 12.64 4.15 -4.49
CA ARG A 76 11.93 3.90 -5.76
C ARG A 76 10.67 3.05 -5.57
N LEU A 77 10.73 2.06 -4.69
CA LEU A 77 9.61 1.19 -4.39
C LEU A 77 8.51 1.93 -3.61
N GLU A 78 8.88 2.81 -2.68
CA GLU A 78 7.96 3.71 -2.00
C GLU A 78 7.22 4.60 -3.02
N ASN A 79 7.95 5.30 -3.89
CA ASN A 79 7.35 6.14 -4.93
C ASN A 79 6.40 5.35 -5.85
N ALA A 80 6.81 4.15 -6.28
CA ALA A 80 5.97 3.30 -7.14
C ALA A 80 4.70 2.84 -6.41
N THR A 81 4.77 2.61 -5.10
CA THR A 81 3.62 2.22 -4.29
C THR A 81 2.64 3.39 -4.15
N GLU A 82 3.14 4.61 -3.89
CA GLU A 82 2.32 5.82 -3.84
C GLU A 82 1.62 6.11 -5.18
N ASP A 83 2.33 5.90 -6.31
CA ASP A 83 1.76 6.06 -7.63
C ASP A 83 0.63 5.06 -7.89
N VAL A 84 0.83 3.78 -7.51
CA VAL A 84 -0.21 2.74 -7.62
C VAL A 84 -1.41 3.07 -6.76
N GLU A 85 -1.21 3.54 -5.52
CA GLU A 85 -2.31 3.95 -4.64
C GLU A 85 -3.12 5.08 -5.26
N ARG A 86 -2.44 6.10 -5.80
CA ARG A 86 -3.09 7.23 -6.48
C ARG A 86 -3.89 6.76 -7.70
N ASP A 87 -3.29 5.96 -8.57
CA ASP A 87 -3.94 5.40 -9.75
C ASP A 87 -5.18 4.57 -9.39
N PHE A 88 -5.08 3.77 -8.32
CA PHE A 88 -6.19 2.97 -7.81
C PHE A 88 -7.34 3.85 -7.32
N VAL A 89 -7.04 4.89 -6.53
CA VAL A 89 -8.05 5.84 -6.04
C VAL A 89 -8.73 6.58 -7.20
N ASP A 90 -7.97 7.03 -8.19
CA ASP A 90 -8.54 7.78 -9.32
C ASP A 90 -9.42 6.89 -10.21
N ARG A 91 -8.98 5.65 -10.48
CA ARG A 91 -9.79 4.68 -11.26
C ARG A 91 -11.04 4.25 -10.51
N SER A 92 -10.93 3.99 -9.21
CA SER A 92 -12.08 3.63 -8.39
C SER A 92 -13.11 4.75 -8.35
N ARG A 93 -12.68 6.02 -8.22
CA ARG A 93 -13.57 7.19 -8.34
C ARG A 93 -14.24 7.28 -9.69
N ALA A 94 -13.51 7.07 -10.79
CA ALA A 94 -14.08 7.12 -12.14
C ALA A 94 -15.14 6.02 -12.36
N LEU A 95 -14.88 4.79 -11.87
CA LEU A 95 -15.80 3.66 -12.00
C LEU A 95 -17.03 3.79 -11.10
N LEU A 96 -16.86 4.33 -9.90
CA LEU A 96 -17.93 4.53 -8.92
C LEU A 96 -18.65 5.87 -9.09
N HIS A 97 -18.21 6.72 -10.03
CA HIS A 97 -18.87 7.98 -10.29
C HIS A 97 -20.31 7.70 -10.72
N PRO A 98 -21.32 8.29 -10.04
CA PRO A 98 -22.69 8.15 -10.47
C PRO A 98 -22.81 8.61 -11.91
N LEU A 99 -23.22 7.71 -12.81
CA LEU A 99 -23.73 8.12 -14.11
C LEU A 99 -24.91 9.04 -13.81
N THR A 100 -24.78 10.33 -14.15
CA THR A 100 -25.92 11.21 -14.33
C THR A 100 -26.67 10.70 -15.55
N TYR A 101 -27.39 9.58 -15.37
CA TYR A 101 -28.47 9.22 -16.26
C TYR A 101 -29.39 10.43 -16.25
N CYS A 102 -29.46 11.13 -17.38
CA CYS A 102 -30.60 11.96 -17.69
C CYS A 102 -31.81 11.08 -17.43
N THR A 103 -32.49 11.32 -16.30
CA THR A 103 -33.73 10.68 -15.93
C THR A 103 -34.72 11.07 -17.02
N ARG A 104 -34.78 10.25 -18.08
CA ARG A 104 -36.03 10.12 -18.82
C ARG A 104 -37.03 9.74 -17.76
N SER A 105 -38.00 10.61 -17.57
CA SER A 105 -39.14 10.42 -16.68
C SER A 105 -39.58 8.95 -16.75
N PRO A 106 -39.86 8.28 -15.62
CA PRO A 106 -40.40 6.93 -15.68
C PRO A 106 -41.60 6.95 -16.64
N PRO A 107 -41.74 5.93 -17.51
CA PRO A 107 -42.90 5.84 -18.38
C PRO A 107 -44.16 5.92 -17.51
N PRO A 108 -45.24 6.56 -17.99
CA PRO A 108 -46.47 6.71 -17.23
C PRO A 108 -46.92 5.34 -16.74
N GLU A 109 -47.35 5.30 -15.46
CA GLU A 109 -47.78 4.08 -14.82
C GLU A 109 -48.91 3.44 -15.64
N PRO A 110 -48.82 2.14 -15.99
CA PRO A 110 -49.86 1.48 -16.75
C PRO A 110 -51.17 1.53 -15.97
N SER A 111 -52.26 1.77 -16.69
CA SER A 111 -53.57 1.95 -16.05
C SER A 111 -53.96 0.68 -15.28
N LEU A 112 -54.75 0.82 -14.22
CA LEU A 112 -55.27 -0.31 -13.42
C LEU A 112 -55.96 -1.37 -14.29
N ASP A 113 -56.53 -0.98 -15.42
CA ASP A 113 -57.16 -1.87 -16.40
C ASP A 113 -56.15 -2.79 -17.12
N ASP A 114 -54.93 -2.31 -17.38
CA ASP A 114 -53.87 -3.10 -18.04
C ASP A 114 -53.37 -4.25 -17.16
N GLN A 115 -53.64 -4.21 -15.85
CA GLN A 115 -53.22 -5.24 -14.89
C GLN A 115 -54.33 -6.25 -14.54
N ALA A 116 -55.58 -6.00 -14.94
CA ALA A 116 -56.72 -6.89 -14.63
C ALA A 116 -56.54 -8.28 -15.25
N HIS A 117 -55.91 -8.37 -16.42
CA HIS A 117 -55.61 -9.63 -17.10
C HIS A 117 -54.57 -10.50 -16.36
N CYS A 118 -53.77 -9.92 -15.46
CA CYS A 118 -52.74 -10.61 -14.69
C CYS A 118 -53.22 -11.04 -13.30
N ALA A 119 -54.46 -10.72 -12.90
CA ALA A 119 -55.01 -11.06 -11.58
C ALA A 119 -54.98 -12.57 -11.27
N PRO A 120 -55.32 -13.49 -12.19
CA PRO A 120 -55.29 -14.93 -11.90
C PRO A 120 -53.87 -15.45 -11.61
N TYR A 121 -52.87 -14.94 -12.32
CA TYR A 121 -51.46 -15.29 -12.09
C TYR A 121 -50.94 -14.74 -10.77
N ARG A 122 -51.39 -13.55 -10.38
CA ARG A 122 -51.00 -12.92 -9.11
C ARG A 122 -51.54 -13.67 -7.90
N GLU A 123 -52.77 -14.15 -7.97
CA GLU A 123 -53.37 -14.97 -6.91
C GLU A 123 -52.65 -16.32 -6.76
N TRP A 124 -52.36 -16.98 -7.89
CA TRP A 124 -51.56 -18.20 -7.87
C TRP A 124 -50.17 -17.97 -7.25
N PHE A 125 -49.50 -16.86 -7.60
CA PHE A 125 -48.19 -16.53 -7.06
C PHE A 125 -48.22 -16.24 -5.55
N ARG A 126 -49.22 -15.50 -5.06
CA ARG A 126 -49.42 -15.27 -3.61
C ARG A 126 -49.70 -16.55 -2.85
N ALA A 127 -50.41 -17.51 -3.45
CA ALA A 127 -50.74 -18.78 -2.81
C ALA A 127 -49.55 -19.76 -2.74
N ASN A 128 -48.58 -19.66 -3.65
CA ASN A 128 -47.49 -20.63 -3.78
C ASN A 128 -46.14 -20.15 -3.26
N PHE A 129 -46.00 -18.86 -2.91
CA PHE A 129 -44.76 -18.29 -2.39
C PHE A 129 -45.00 -17.61 -1.04
N THR A 130 -44.14 -17.92 -0.06
CA THR A 130 -44.26 -17.43 1.33
C THR A 130 -43.97 -15.94 1.48
N ASN A 131 -43.38 -15.30 0.47
CA ASN A 131 -43.04 -13.88 0.48
C ASN A 131 -43.20 -13.26 -0.93
N PRO A 132 -44.43 -13.06 -1.42
CA PRO A 132 -44.67 -12.50 -2.73
C PRO A 132 -44.24 -11.03 -2.76
N TYR A 133 -43.69 -10.59 -3.89
CA TYR A 133 -43.28 -9.19 -4.07
C TYR A 133 -44.48 -8.27 -3.79
N PRO A 134 -44.37 -7.29 -2.88
CA PRO A 134 -45.47 -6.38 -2.57
C PRO A 134 -45.79 -5.57 -3.82
N SER A 135 -47.08 -5.54 -4.16
CA SER A 135 -47.56 -4.72 -5.27
C SER A 135 -47.50 -3.24 -4.94
N ALA A 136 -47.69 -2.39 -5.95
CA ALA A 136 -47.77 -0.93 -5.74
C ALA A 136 -48.75 -0.57 -4.61
N HIS A 137 -49.93 -1.17 -4.60
CA HIS A 137 -50.93 -0.96 -3.54
C HIS A 137 -50.50 -1.47 -2.16
N ASP A 138 -49.76 -2.59 -2.10
CA ASP A 138 -49.24 -3.10 -0.82
C ASP A 138 -48.10 -2.20 -0.27
N LYS A 139 -47.38 -1.48 -1.15
CA LYS A 139 -46.32 -0.54 -0.77
C LYS A 139 -46.87 0.75 -0.15
N ASP A 140 -48.04 1.20 -0.58
CA ASP A 140 -48.69 2.39 -0.03
C ASP A 140 -49.11 2.22 1.44
N HIS A 141 -49.25 0.99 1.91
CA HIS A 141 -49.57 0.66 3.30
C HIS A 141 -48.33 0.32 4.16
N LEU A 142 -47.13 0.38 3.57
CA LEU A 142 -45.85 0.09 4.24
C LEU A 142 -45.04 1.36 4.58
N LEU A 143 -45.61 2.55 4.34
CA LEU A 143 -45.05 3.86 4.70
C LEU A 143 -45.88 4.54 5.79
#